data_AF-A0A9E2P3B8-F1
#
_entry.id   AF-A0A9E2P3B8-F1
#
_cell.length_a   1.000
_cell.length_b   1.000
_cell.length_c   1.000
_cell.angle_alpha   90.00
_cell.angle_beta   90.00
_cell.angle_gamma   90.00
#
_symmetry.space_group_name_H-M   'P 1'
#
loop_
_entity.id
_entity.type
_entity.pdbx_description
1 polymer ?
#
loop_
_entity_poly.entity_id
_entity_poly.type
_entity_poly.pdbx_seq_one_letter_code
_entity_poly.pdbx_strand_id
1 'polypeptide(L)' 'EYIVGTDKKLSQIAYELGFQYSQHFNRLFKKSVGYTPNEYRKQQSALG' A
#
# COMPACT_ATOMS: atom_id res chain seq x y z
N GLU A 1 3.95 -8.62 -1.77
CA GLU A 1 5.07 -8.47 -0.79
C GLU A 1 5.46 -7.02 -0.48
N TYR A 2 5.11 -6.00 -1.30
CA TYR A 2 5.57 -4.62 -1.08
C TYR A 2 4.86 -3.79 0.03
N ILE A 3 3.76 -4.26 0.62
CA ILE A 3 2.96 -3.46 1.58
C ILE A 3 3.14 -3.89 3.03
N VAL A 4 3.30 -5.20 3.29
CA VAL A 4 3.38 -5.80 4.63
C VAL A 4 4.83 -6.15 4.91
N GLY A 5 5.30 -5.93 6.15
CA GLY A 5 6.69 -6.19 6.53
C GLY A 5 7.69 -5.14 6.03
N THR A 6 7.22 -3.94 5.67
CA THR A 6 8.10 -2.84 5.26
C THR A 6 7.66 -1.50 5.87
N ASP A 7 8.65 -0.73 6.33
CA ASP A 7 8.48 0.64 6.83
C ASP A 7 8.50 1.70 5.72
N LYS A 8 8.59 1.28 4.45
CA LYS A 8 8.55 2.20 3.31
C LYS A 8 7.27 3.02 3.32
N LYS A 9 7.37 4.32 3.06
CA LYS A 9 6.20 5.17 2.87
C LYS A 9 5.45 4.74 1.61
N LEU A 10 4.12 4.86 1.61
CA LEU A 10 3.30 4.51 0.44
C LEU A 10 3.68 5.30 -0.81
N SER A 11 4.18 6.53 -0.65
CA SER A 11 4.72 7.33 -1.75
C SER A 11 5.97 6.71 -2.38
N GLN A 12 6.85 6.12 -1.57
CA GLN A 12 8.06 5.45 -2.06
C GLN A 12 7.68 4.17 -2.81
N ILE A 13 6.76 3.38 -2.28
CA ILE A 13 6.27 2.17 -2.95
C ILE A 13 5.59 2.53 -4.27
N ALA A 14 4.75 3.56 -4.27
CA ALA A 14 4.12 4.04 -5.49
C ALA A 14 5.17 4.45 -6.54
N TYR A 15 6.19 5.19 -6.13
CA TYR A 15 7.27 5.60 -7.01
C TYR A 15 8.08 4.42 -7.56
N GLU A 16 8.45 3.46 -6.71
CA GLU A 16 9.17 2.24 -7.12
C GLU A 16 8.37 1.37 -8.10
N LEU A 17 7.04 1.41 -8.01
CA LEU A 17 6.13 0.73 -8.93
C LEU A 17 5.83 1.54 -10.20
N GLY A 18 6.49 2.68 -10.40
CA GLY A 18 6.34 3.53 -11.58
C GLY A 18 5.13 4.47 -11.54
N PHE A 19 4.47 4.64 -10.39
CA PHE A 19 3.40 5.63 -10.26
C PHE A 19 3.97 7.02 -9.97
N GLN A 20 3.62 7.97 -10.83
CA GLN A 20 3.92 9.39 -10.63
C GLN A 20 3.21 9.98 -9.39
N TYR A 21 2.05 9.42 -9.02
CA TYR A 21 1.25 9.88 -7.88
C TYR A 21 0.80 8.72 -6.99
N SER A 22 1.08 8.81 -5.69
CA SER A 22 0.71 7.80 -4.69
C SER A 22 -0.80 7.55 -4.59
N GLN A 23 -1.61 8.54 -4.92
CA GLN A 23 -3.08 8.45 -4.95
C GLN A 23 -3.57 7.45 -6.01
N HIS A 24 -2.88 7.34 -7.15
CA HIS A 24 -3.23 6.38 -8.21
C HIS A 24 -2.98 4.96 -7.74
N PHE A 25 -1.81 4.72 -7.15
CA PHE A 25 -1.48 3.46 -6.52
C PHE A 25 -2.52 3.08 -5.45
N ASN A 26 -2.87 4.01 -4.55
CA ASN A 26 -3.84 3.76 -3.48
C ASN A 26 -5.22 3.35 -4.03
N ARG A 27 -5.71 4.06 -5.05
CA ARG A 27 -6.99 3.74 -5.71
C ARG A 27 -6.97 2.37 -6.38
N LEU A 28 -5.90 2.04 -7.10
CA LEU A 28 -5.76 0.75 -7.78
C LEU A 28 -5.65 -0.39 -6.78
N PHE A 29 -4.82 -0.22 -5.74
CA PHE A 29 -4.67 -1.20 -4.68
C PHE A 29 -6.01 -1.47 -3.98
N LYS A 30 -6.74 -0.41 -3.60
CA LYS A 30 -8.08 -0.57 -3.00
C LYS A 30 -9.06 -1.27 -3.92
N LYS A 31 -9.05 -0.97 -5.22
CA LYS A 31 -9.91 -1.65 -6.19
C LYS A 31 -9.57 -3.14 -6.31
N SER A 32 -8.30 -3.50 -6.19
CA SER A 32 -7.83 -4.89 -6.34
C SER A 32 -7.94 -5.72 -5.05
N VAL A 33 -7.72 -5.11 -3.88
CA VAL A 33 -7.60 -5.79 -2.58
C VAL A 33 -8.82 -5.54 -1.67
N GLY A 34 -9.62 -4.51 -1.97
CA GLY A 34 -10.78 -4.10 -1.18
C GLY A 34 -10.46 -3.07 -0.08
N TYR A 35 -9.19 -2.94 0.31
CA TYR A 35 -8.71 -2.04 1.36
C TYR A 35 -7.63 -1.11 0.84
N THR A 36 -7.50 0.09 1.42
CA THR A 36 -6.33 0.94 1.14
C THR A 36 -5.05 0.26 1.66
N PRO A 37 -3.87 0.57 1.08
CA PRO A 37 -2.61 0.04 1.57
C PRO A 37 -2.35 0.26 3.07
N ASN A 38 -2.79 1.40 3.61
CA ASN A 38 -2.65 1.72 5.02
C ASN A 38 -3.58 0.88 5.91
N GLU A 39 -4.84 0.67 5.49
CA GLU A 39 -5.76 -0.23 6.19
C GLU A 39 -5.22 -1.66 6.19
N TYR A 40 -4.70 -2.10 5.04
CA TYR A 40 -4.11 -3.43 4.89
C TYR A 40 -2.88 -3.63 5.80
N ARG A 41 -2.01 -2.62 5.92
CA ARG A 41 -0.90 -2.64 6.90
C ARG A 41 -1.38 -2.77 8.33
N LYS A 42 -2.36 -1.96 8.72
CA LYS A 42 -2.91 -1.96 10.07
C LYS A 42 -3.55 -3.30 10.44
N GLN A 43 -4.29 -3.92 9.52
CA GLN A 43 -4.88 -5.23 9.74
C GLN A 43 -3.83 -6.31 9.95
N GLN A 44 -2.75 -6.31 9.16
CA GLN A 44 -1.68 -7.31 9.28
C GLN A 44 -0.82 -7.10 10.54
N SER A 45 -0.66 -5.88 11.03
CA SER A 45 -0.04 -5.62 12.34
C SER A 45 -0.92 -6.02 13.54
N ALA A 46 -2.24 -6.15 13.35
CA ALA A 46 -3.17 -6.54 14.41
C ALA A 46 -3.46 -8.05 14.45
N LEU A 47 -2.97 -8.80 13.46
CA LEU A 47 -3.05 -10.26 13.36
C LEU A 47 -1.79 -10.97 13.88
N GLY A 48 -0.85 -10.22 14.49
CA GLY A 48 0.38 -10.73 15.10
C GLY A 48 0.39 -10.57 16.61
#